data_AF-A0A840N4S7-F1
#
_entry.id   AF-A0A840N4S7-F1
#
_cell.length_a   1.000
_cell.length_b   1.000
_cell.length_c   1.000
_cell.angle_alpha   90.00
_cell.angle_beta   90.00
_cell.angle_gamma   90.00
#
_symmetry.space_group_name_H-M   'P 1'
#
loop_
_entity.id
_entity.type
_entity.pdbx_description
1 polymer ?
#
loop_
_entity_poly.entity_id
_entity_poly.type
_entity_poly.pdbx_seq_one_letter_code
_entity_poly.pdbx_strand_id
1 'polypeptide(L)'
;MIIQQALSSHGVSEAFLDALDNLARKPSWWRDVLLRDDVFIAVRANSLNVYHRGASIFRIDDAGAGRVIPWTHTKYLIRQQQVLAQLQDNGHFEPSDIGWTQYSGPSTLSDMIRSATDLAGAEKSGLHPLIVGSSKVIDVELSLLRASSSVDESLPDADVHSAGATSVDRSQDRLDVVTVENRGGKPFIVFHEAKHFSNPALRAKGEPAVLAQIVRYQATLRQHDATLRQRYVAVCQALVRLHTMRTAVRAAVPVTEPLQAPDPLIAAIAAGEVQAEIDPDPRLIVFGFDGDQRDGRWERDAKRLREHQPALKIKAIGNTRSAREFF
;
A
#
# COMPACT_ATOMS: atom_id res chain seq x y z
N MET A 1 -2.98 -36.22 -17.09
CA MET A 1 -2.63 -35.90 -15.69
C MET A 1 -2.76 -34.39 -15.54
N ILE A 2 -3.91 -33.92 -15.07
CA ILE A 2 -4.18 -32.49 -14.90
C ILE A 2 -3.44 -32.08 -13.63
N ILE A 3 -2.31 -31.39 -13.79
CA ILE A 3 -1.63 -30.75 -12.67
C ILE A 3 -2.54 -29.58 -12.27
N GLN A 4 -3.31 -29.77 -11.19
CA GLN A 4 -3.87 -28.64 -10.45
C GLN A 4 -2.67 -27.83 -9.94
N GLN A 5 -2.33 -26.74 -10.64
CA GLN A 5 -1.46 -25.71 -10.07
C GLN A 5 -2.15 -25.20 -8.81
N ALA A 6 -1.53 -25.47 -7.65
CA ALA A 6 -1.99 -24.96 -6.38
C ALA A 6 -2.00 -23.44 -6.43
N LEU A 7 -3.15 -22.83 -6.14
CA LEU A 7 -3.26 -21.40 -5.83
C LEU A 7 -2.27 -21.09 -4.70
N SER A 8 -1.48 -20.03 -4.85
CA SER A 8 -0.59 -19.58 -3.77
C SER A 8 -1.45 -19.08 -2.62
N SER A 9 -1.44 -19.77 -1.49
CA SER A 9 -2.33 -19.42 -0.35
C SER A 9 -1.99 -18.08 0.29
N HIS A 10 -0.78 -17.56 0.05
CA HIS A 10 -0.27 -16.36 0.73
C HIS A 10 0.40 -15.32 -0.19
N GLY A 11 0.41 -15.55 -1.51
CA GLY A 11 1.00 -14.66 -2.50
C GLY A 11 0.40 -14.89 -3.88
N VAL A 12 1.18 -14.67 -4.94
CA VAL A 12 0.78 -14.94 -6.34
C VAL A 12 1.53 -16.16 -6.90
N SER A 13 1.02 -16.77 -7.97
CA SER A 13 1.69 -17.90 -8.61
C SER A 13 2.87 -17.49 -9.49
N GLU A 14 3.83 -18.39 -9.69
CA GLU A 14 4.94 -18.19 -10.64
C GLU A 14 4.45 -17.98 -12.07
N ALA A 15 3.44 -18.74 -12.49
CA ALA A 15 2.85 -18.59 -13.83
C ALA A 15 2.27 -17.18 -14.06
N PHE A 16 1.69 -16.58 -13.02
CA PHE A 16 1.21 -15.21 -13.06
C PHE A 16 2.36 -14.20 -13.12
N LEU A 17 3.42 -14.38 -12.34
CA LEU A 17 4.62 -13.53 -12.42
C LEU A 17 5.32 -13.64 -13.78
N ASP A 18 5.38 -14.83 -14.38
CA ASP A 18 5.92 -15.01 -15.73
C ASP A 18 5.06 -14.33 -16.80
N ALA A 19 3.72 -14.36 -16.65
CA ALA A 19 2.82 -13.64 -17.53
C ALA A 19 3.01 -12.11 -17.43
N LEU A 20 3.22 -11.59 -16.22
CA LEU A 20 3.55 -10.17 -15.99
C LEU A 20 4.93 -9.81 -16.57
N ASP A 21 5.93 -10.66 -16.43
CA ASP A 21 7.25 -10.44 -17.05
C ASP A 21 7.14 -10.35 -18.57
N ASN A 22 6.34 -11.22 -19.19
CA ASN A 22 6.05 -11.16 -20.62
C ASN A 22 5.30 -9.87 -21.03
N LEU A 23 4.41 -9.34 -20.18
CA LEU A 23 3.77 -8.05 -20.39
C LEU A 23 4.78 -6.89 -20.28
N ALA A 24 5.74 -6.97 -19.37
CA ALA A 24 6.76 -5.93 -19.13
C ALA A 24 7.71 -5.74 -20.34
N ARG A 25 7.95 -6.80 -21.11
CA ARG A 25 8.85 -6.81 -22.28
C ARG A 25 8.28 -6.14 -23.53
N LYS A 26 6.99 -5.78 -23.54
CA LYS A 26 6.30 -5.12 -24.66
C LYS A 26 5.58 -3.85 -24.20
N PRO A 27 5.24 -2.92 -25.10
CA PRO A 27 4.38 -1.79 -24.76
C PRO A 27 3.07 -2.30 -24.15
N SER A 28 2.83 -1.99 -22.87
CA SER A 28 1.67 -2.44 -22.12
C SER A 28 1.43 -1.54 -20.91
N TRP A 29 0.20 -1.55 -20.38
CA TRP A 29 -0.15 -0.86 -19.14
C TRP A 29 0.75 -1.28 -17.97
N TRP A 30 1.17 -2.54 -17.94
CA TRP A 30 2.04 -3.06 -16.88
C TRP A 30 3.46 -2.50 -17.00
N ARG A 31 3.99 -2.42 -18.22
CA ARG A 31 5.28 -1.77 -18.48
C ARG A 31 5.27 -0.30 -18.00
N ASP A 32 4.17 0.41 -18.26
CA ASP A 32 4.00 1.79 -17.80
C ASP A 32 3.98 1.89 -16.27
N VAL A 33 3.32 0.96 -15.57
CA VAL A 33 3.35 0.87 -14.09
C VAL A 33 4.78 0.65 -13.57
N LEU A 34 5.54 -0.26 -14.18
CA LEU A 34 6.92 -0.57 -13.76
C LEU A 34 7.89 0.61 -13.96
N LEU A 35 7.56 1.55 -14.85
CA LEU A 35 8.33 2.78 -15.07
C LEU A 35 8.02 3.89 -14.07
N ARG A 36 6.94 3.77 -13.27
CA ARG A 36 6.56 4.77 -12.26
C ARG A 36 7.32 4.57 -10.97
N ASP A 37 8.07 5.58 -10.52
CA ASP A 37 8.77 5.57 -9.23
C ASP A 37 7.90 6.08 -8.06
N ASP A 38 6.71 6.57 -8.35
CA ASP A 38 5.76 7.14 -7.38
C ASP A 38 4.58 6.21 -7.07
N VAL A 39 4.70 4.92 -7.39
CA VAL A 39 3.71 3.89 -7.04
C VAL A 39 4.36 2.80 -6.20
N PHE A 40 3.57 2.17 -5.33
CA PHE A 40 3.98 0.99 -4.57
C PHE A 40 3.18 -0.22 -5.05
N ILE A 41 3.85 -1.35 -5.31
CA ILE A 41 3.19 -2.59 -5.75
C ILE A 41 3.13 -3.53 -4.55
N ALA A 42 1.94 -3.72 -4.01
CA ALA A 42 1.70 -4.55 -2.84
C ALA A 42 1.24 -5.94 -3.28
N VAL A 43 1.77 -6.97 -2.61
CA VAL A 43 1.50 -8.38 -2.94
C VAL A 43 0.41 -8.91 -2.01
N ARG A 44 -0.61 -9.56 -2.59
CA ARG A 44 -1.74 -10.18 -1.90
C ARG A 44 -1.87 -11.65 -2.25
N ALA A 45 -2.77 -12.34 -1.56
CA ALA A 45 -3.18 -13.68 -1.97
C ALA A 45 -3.91 -13.58 -3.32
N ASN A 46 -3.29 -14.14 -4.36
CA ASN A 46 -3.79 -14.18 -5.74
C ASN A 46 -4.02 -12.81 -6.40
N SER A 47 -3.37 -11.74 -5.94
CA SER A 47 -3.38 -10.46 -6.67
C SER A 47 -2.20 -9.56 -6.33
N LEU A 48 -1.98 -8.55 -7.18
CA LEU A 48 -1.12 -7.40 -6.90
C LEU A 48 -1.96 -6.12 -6.89
N ASN A 49 -1.68 -5.22 -5.94
CA ASN A 49 -2.30 -3.90 -5.91
C ASN A 49 -1.26 -2.83 -6.19
N VAL A 50 -1.57 -1.90 -7.09
CA VAL A 50 -0.73 -0.75 -7.43
C VAL A 50 -1.27 0.47 -6.69
N TYR A 51 -0.56 0.92 -5.66
CA TYR A 51 -0.96 2.03 -4.81
C TYR A 51 -0.27 3.35 -5.19
N HIS A 52 -1.05 4.42 -5.20
CA HIS A 52 -0.54 5.80 -5.19
C HIS A 52 -1.29 6.59 -4.12
N ARG A 53 -0.59 7.13 -3.11
CA ARG A 53 -1.20 7.91 -2.01
C ARG A 53 -2.40 7.21 -1.36
N GLY A 54 -2.22 5.92 -1.05
CA GLY A 54 -3.23 5.06 -0.41
C GLY A 54 -4.47 4.77 -1.26
N ALA A 55 -4.46 5.14 -2.56
CA ALA A 55 -5.46 4.76 -3.54
C ALA A 55 -4.96 3.56 -4.36
N SER A 56 -5.76 2.50 -4.47
CA SER A 56 -5.46 1.34 -5.31
C SER A 56 -5.81 1.66 -6.77
N ILE A 57 -4.82 2.09 -7.56
CA ILE A 57 -4.95 2.43 -8.98
C ILE A 57 -5.30 1.20 -9.79
N PHE A 58 -4.62 0.08 -9.51
CA PHE A 58 -4.95 -1.22 -10.08
C PHE A 58 -5.02 -2.27 -8.98
N ARG A 59 -5.98 -3.18 -9.10
CA ARG A 59 -5.89 -4.54 -8.56
C ARG A 59 -5.69 -5.48 -9.74
N ILE A 60 -4.72 -6.38 -9.66
CA ILE A 60 -4.34 -7.27 -10.76
C ILE A 60 -4.48 -8.70 -10.25
N ASP A 61 -5.55 -9.37 -10.67
CA ASP A 61 -5.86 -10.72 -10.18
C ASP A 61 -5.05 -11.78 -10.92
N ASP A 62 -4.51 -12.72 -10.15
CA ASP A 62 -4.04 -14.03 -10.59
C ASP A 62 -5.25 -14.95 -10.73
N ALA A 63 -5.82 -15.02 -11.94
CA ALA A 63 -6.96 -15.87 -12.22
C ALA A 63 -6.56 -17.34 -12.50
N GLY A 64 -5.33 -17.73 -12.16
CA GLY A 64 -4.77 -19.05 -12.43
C GLY A 64 -4.27 -19.22 -13.87
N ALA A 65 -3.40 -20.22 -14.07
CA ALA A 65 -2.82 -20.57 -15.37
C ALA A 65 -2.16 -19.39 -16.12
N GLY A 66 -1.60 -18.42 -15.38
CA GLY A 66 -0.95 -17.24 -15.95
C GLY A 66 -1.92 -16.17 -16.50
N ARG A 67 -3.22 -16.26 -16.20
CA ARG A 67 -4.20 -15.25 -16.62
C ARG A 67 -4.13 -14.02 -15.71
N VAL A 68 -3.74 -12.90 -16.30
CA VAL A 68 -3.62 -11.58 -15.64
C VAL A 68 -4.88 -10.75 -15.90
N ILE A 69 -5.59 -10.34 -14.84
CA ILE A 69 -6.81 -9.51 -14.97
C ILE A 69 -6.66 -8.21 -14.16
N PRO A 70 -6.38 -7.05 -14.81
CA PRO A 70 -6.35 -5.77 -14.13
C PRO A 70 -7.75 -5.18 -13.96
N TRP A 71 -7.99 -4.59 -12.79
CA TRP A 71 -9.19 -3.85 -12.40
C TRP A 71 -8.81 -2.47 -11.90
N THR A 72 -9.64 -1.47 -12.18
CA THR A 72 -9.54 -0.12 -11.63
C THR A 72 -10.93 0.39 -11.24
N HIS A 73 -10.99 1.32 -10.29
CA HIS A 73 -12.23 2.04 -10.03
C HIS A 73 -12.56 3.03 -11.16
N THR A 74 -13.84 3.14 -11.50
CA THR A 74 -14.34 4.08 -12.53
C THR A 74 -13.99 5.54 -12.21
N LYS A 75 -13.89 5.91 -10.92
CA LYS A 75 -13.50 7.25 -10.48
C LYS A 75 -12.11 7.69 -10.95
N TYR A 76 -11.23 6.74 -11.31
CA TYR A 76 -9.90 7.03 -11.86
C TYR A 76 -9.87 7.12 -13.38
N LEU A 77 -10.97 6.80 -14.07
CA LEU A 77 -11.04 6.84 -15.53
C LEU A 77 -11.42 8.23 -16.06
N ILE A 78 -11.61 9.24 -15.22
CA ILE A 78 -11.96 10.61 -15.66
C ILE A 78 -10.74 11.24 -16.36
N ARG A 79 -10.94 11.75 -17.59
CA ARG A 79 -9.89 12.49 -18.31
C ARG A 79 -9.65 13.81 -17.60
N GLN A 80 -8.39 14.14 -17.39
CA GLN A 80 -8.01 15.38 -16.68
C GLN A 80 -7.79 16.55 -17.64
N GLN A 81 -8.00 16.34 -18.94
CA GLN A 81 -7.99 17.38 -19.97
C GLN A 81 -9.24 18.25 -19.80
N GLN A 82 -9.05 19.55 -19.62
CA GLN A 82 -10.15 20.50 -19.45
C GLN A 82 -10.84 20.75 -20.80
N VAL A 83 -11.80 19.89 -21.12
CA VAL A 83 -12.76 20.13 -22.19
C VAL A 83 -13.98 20.77 -21.56
N LEU A 84 -14.32 21.99 -21.98
CA LEU A 84 -15.59 22.61 -21.57
C LEU A 84 -16.74 21.78 -22.13
N ALA A 85 -17.65 21.36 -21.25
CA ALA A 85 -18.88 20.72 -21.66
C ALA A 85 -20.00 21.78 -21.74
N GLN A 86 -20.70 21.82 -22.86
CA GLN A 86 -21.90 22.66 -23.02
C GLN A 86 -23.08 21.97 -22.33
N LEU A 87 -23.79 22.70 -21.47
CA LEU A 87 -25.11 22.29 -20.99
C LEU A 87 -26.15 22.59 -22.07
N GLN A 88 -26.72 21.54 -22.64
CA GLN A 88 -27.76 21.63 -23.67
C GLN A 88 -29.13 21.92 -23.04
N ASP A 89 -30.06 22.47 -23.82
CA ASP A 89 -31.42 22.83 -23.37
C ASP A 89 -32.22 21.62 -22.82
N ASN A 90 -31.86 20.40 -23.23
CA ASN A 90 -32.43 19.14 -22.73
C ASN A 90 -31.80 18.65 -21.41
N GLY A 91 -30.88 19.41 -20.82
CA GLY A 91 -30.20 19.08 -19.56
C GLY A 91 -29.00 18.15 -19.69
N HIS A 92 -28.58 17.76 -20.90
CA HIS A 92 -27.39 16.94 -21.12
C HIS A 92 -26.12 17.78 -21.29
N PHE A 93 -24.98 17.23 -20.88
CA PHE A 93 -23.66 17.82 -21.14
C PHE A 93 -23.05 17.23 -22.41
N GLU A 94 -22.45 18.08 -23.25
CA GLU A 94 -21.69 17.66 -24.44
C GLU A 94 -20.27 18.26 -24.42
N PRO A 95 -19.20 17.45 -24.55
CA PRO A 95 -19.23 15.99 -24.69
C PRO A 95 -19.65 15.29 -23.40
N SER A 96 -20.42 14.21 -23.53
CA SER A 96 -20.87 13.37 -22.42
C SER A 96 -19.83 12.33 -22.00
N ASP A 97 -18.95 11.93 -22.93
CA ASP A 97 -17.86 10.98 -22.69
C ASP A 97 -16.63 11.67 -22.10
N ILE A 98 -16.66 11.87 -20.78
CA ILE A 98 -15.57 12.53 -20.03
C ILE A 98 -14.45 11.58 -19.59
N GLY A 99 -14.55 10.29 -19.92
CA GLY A 99 -13.67 9.23 -19.39
C GLY A 99 -12.82 8.48 -20.40
N TRP A 100 -11.87 7.71 -19.89
CA TRP A 100 -11.10 6.70 -20.61
C TRP A 100 -11.93 5.41 -20.73
N THR A 101 -12.18 4.95 -21.95
CA THR A 101 -12.82 3.65 -22.25
C THR A 101 -11.82 2.61 -22.73
N GLN A 102 -10.59 3.03 -23.04
CA GLN A 102 -9.47 2.19 -23.45
C GLN A 102 -8.18 2.74 -22.84
N TYR A 103 -7.26 1.83 -22.50
CA TYR A 103 -5.91 2.20 -22.09
C TYR A 103 -5.09 2.61 -23.33
N SER A 104 -4.73 3.89 -23.41
CA SER A 104 -4.09 4.50 -24.57
C SER A 104 -2.66 4.96 -24.26
N GLY A 105 -1.92 4.10 -23.54
CA GLY A 105 -0.52 4.32 -23.19
C GLY A 105 -0.33 5.16 -21.90
N PRO A 106 0.88 5.72 -21.70
CA PRO A 106 1.27 6.34 -20.43
C PRO A 106 0.41 7.53 -19.97
N SER A 107 -0.27 8.20 -20.89
CA SER A 107 -1.17 9.32 -20.57
C SER A 107 -2.40 8.86 -19.80
N THR A 108 -2.95 7.67 -20.10
CA THR A 108 -4.07 7.10 -19.34
C THR A 108 -3.68 6.86 -17.89
N LEU A 109 -2.53 6.24 -17.63
CA LEU A 109 -2.03 6.02 -16.26
C LEU A 109 -1.75 7.34 -15.54
N SER A 110 -1.23 8.35 -16.24
CA SER A 110 -0.97 9.67 -15.66
C SER A 110 -2.26 10.36 -15.18
N ASP A 111 -3.33 10.28 -15.97
CA ASP A 111 -4.66 10.80 -15.58
C ASP A 111 -5.27 10.02 -14.41
N MET A 112 -5.08 8.69 -14.38
CA MET A 112 -5.52 7.84 -13.25
C MET A 112 -4.81 8.23 -11.95
N ILE A 113 -3.49 8.40 -11.98
CA ILE A 113 -2.68 8.82 -10.83
C ILE A 113 -3.08 10.23 -10.36
N ARG A 114 -3.35 11.14 -11.29
CA ARG A 114 -3.82 12.49 -10.96
C ARG A 114 -5.20 12.46 -10.30
N SER A 115 -6.14 11.70 -10.86
CA SER A 115 -7.47 11.51 -10.26
C SER A 115 -7.38 10.93 -8.84
N ALA A 116 -6.48 9.97 -8.63
CA ALA A 116 -6.22 9.43 -7.30
C ALA A 116 -5.58 10.44 -6.34
N THR A 117 -4.69 11.30 -6.84
CA THR A 117 -4.09 12.40 -6.06
C THR A 117 -5.14 13.37 -5.56
N ASP A 118 -6.09 13.76 -6.41
CA ASP A 118 -7.13 14.72 -6.06
C ASP A 118 -8.13 14.16 -5.03
N LEU A 119 -8.28 12.83 -4.99
CA LEU A 119 -9.13 12.11 -4.04
C LEU A 119 -8.40 11.72 -2.74
N ALA A 120 -7.08 11.87 -2.66
CA ALA A 120 -6.30 11.37 -1.54
C ALA A 120 -6.34 12.31 -0.32
N GLY A 121 -6.83 11.81 0.81
CA GLY A 121 -6.82 12.52 2.08
C GLY A 121 -5.41 12.84 2.61
N ALA A 122 -5.31 13.78 3.55
CA ALA A 122 -4.03 14.28 4.08
C ALA A 122 -3.13 13.18 4.68
N GLU A 123 -3.72 12.19 5.35
CA GLU A 123 -2.98 11.08 5.97
C GLU A 123 -2.29 10.23 4.89
N LYS A 124 -3.06 9.71 3.94
CA LYS A 124 -2.55 8.89 2.83
C LYS A 124 -1.56 9.66 1.93
N SER A 125 -1.87 10.92 1.63
CA SER A 125 -1.00 11.80 0.84
C SER A 125 0.32 12.11 1.54
N GLY A 126 0.29 12.32 2.86
CA GLY A 126 1.47 12.66 3.63
C GLY A 126 2.37 11.47 3.91
N LEU A 127 1.82 10.27 4.05
CA LEU A 127 2.59 9.04 4.27
C LEU A 127 3.31 8.53 3.00
N HIS A 128 2.70 8.72 1.83
CA HIS A 128 3.19 8.18 0.55
C HIS A 128 4.67 8.44 0.25
N PRO A 129 5.22 9.66 0.45
CA PRO A 129 6.65 9.91 0.22
C PRO A 129 7.58 9.04 1.08
N LEU A 130 7.16 8.68 2.31
CA LEU A 130 7.93 7.79 3.18
C LEU A 130 7.93 6.36 2.65
N ILE A 131 6.79 5.93 2.10
CA ILE A 131 6.61 4.58 1.53
C ILE A 131 7.51 4.41 0.31
N VAL A 132 7.36 5.28 -0.70
CA VAL A 132 8.11 5.14 -1.97
C VAL A 132 9.59 5.50 -1.84
N GLY A 133 9.97 6.25 -0.79
CA GLY A 133 11.36 6.64 -0.53
C GLY A 133 12.15 5.66 0.34
N SER A 134 11.58 4.49 0.69
CA SER A 134 12.21 3.53 1.60
C SER A 134 12.43 2.17 0.92
N SER A 135 13.65 1.67 1.01
CA SER A 135 14.03 0.32 0.55
C SER A 135 13.52 -0.79 1.47
N LYS A 136 13.06 -0.44 2.69
CA LYS A 136 12.66 -1.41 3.72
C LYS A 136 11.18 -1.76 3.68
N VAL A 137 10.36 -0.99 2.97
CA VAL A 137 8.91 -1.20 2.92
C VAL A 137 8.59 -2.41 2.04
N ILE A 138 7.83 -3.35 2.59
CA ILE A 138 7.44 -4.59 1.91
C ILE A 138 5.93 -4.73 1.72
N ASP A 139 5.12 -3.96 2.47
CA ASP A 139 3.68 -3.98 2.31
C ASP A 139 3.07 -2.64 2.80
N VAL A 140 1.87 -2.35 2.32
CA VAL A 140 1.05 -1.18 2.70
C VAL A 140 -0.41 -1.56 2.73
N GLU A 141 -1.25 -0.85 3.51
CA GLU A 141 -2.70 -1.06 3.55
C GLU A 141 -3.08 -2.53 3.89
N LEU A 142 -2.43 -3.10 4.91
CA LEU A 142 -2.60 -4.48 5.34
C LEU A 142 -3.90 -4.65 6.12
N SER A 143 -4.88 -5.39 5.59
CA SER A 143 -6.05 -5.83 6.35
C SER A 143 -5.74 -7.08 7.17
N LEU A 144 -5.73 -6.97 8.50
CA LEU A 144 -5.40 -8.10 9.38
C LEU A 144 -6.50 -9.17 9.44
N LEU A 145 -7.78 -8.78 9.34
CA LEU A 145 -8.92 -9.71 9.31
C LEU A 145 -8.95 -10.56 8.04
N ARG A 146 -8.35 -10.06 6.94
CA ARG A 146 -8.23 -10.77 5.66
C ARG A 146 -6.88 -11.45 5.50
N ALA A 147 -5.85 -11.04 6.22
CA ALA A 147 -4.56 -11.73 6.27
C ALA A 147 -4.65 -13.17 6.83
N SER A 148 -5.70 -13.48 7.59
CA SER A 148 -5.97 -14.79 8.18
C SER A 148 -6.91 -15.68 7.34
N SER A 149 -7.45 -15.17 6.23
CA SER A 149 -8.38 -15.91 5.37
C SER A 149 -7.91 -15.89 3.91
N SER A 150 -8.08 -16.99 3.18
CA SER A 150 -7.75 -17.10 1.75
C SER A 150 -8.75 -16.32 0.86
N VAL A 151 -9.37 -15.26 1.39
CA VAL A 151 -10.53 -14.61 0.81
C VAL A 151 -10.10 -13.35 0.08
N ASP A 152 -10.62 -13.24 -1.15
CA ASP A 152 -10.39 -12.19 -2.13
C ASP A 152 -10.32 -10.78 -1.52
N GLU A 153 -9.16 -10.12 -1.68
CA GLU A 153 -9.00 -8.69 -1.44
C GLU A 153 -9.69 -7.89 -2.56
N SER A 154 -11.01 -7.99 -2.60
CA SER A 154 -11.91 -7.14 -3.39
C SER A 154 -11.62 -5.67 -3.11
N LEU A 155 -11.54 -4.86 -4.18
CA LEU A 155 -11.36 -3.41 -4.19
C LEU A 155 -12.21 -2.72 -3.10
N PRO A 156 -11.69 -2.46 -1.90
CA PRO A 156 -12.49 -2.00 -0.78
C PRO A 156 -12.27 -0.51 -0.63
N ASP A 157 -12.81 0.21 -1.61
CA ASP A 157 -13.00 1.67 -1.61
C ASP A 157 -14.46 2.00 -1.93
N ALA A 158 -15.35 1.03 -1.69
CA ALA A 158 -16.78 1.23 -1.69
C ALA A 158 -17.17 2.01 -0.44
N ASP A 159 -17.21 3.33 -0.56
CA ASP A 159 -18.18 4.19 0.15
C ASP A 159 -19.62 3.83 -0.27
N VAL A 160 -19.94 2.53 -0.34
CA VAL A 160 -21.30 2.06 -0.55
C VAL A 160 -21.92 2.03 0.83
N HIS A 161 -22.78 3.01 1.08
CA HIS A 161 -23.78 2.95 2.13
C HIS A 161 -24.68 1.72 1.89
N SER A 162 -24.23 0.52 2.22
CA SER A 162 -25.09 -0.64 2.35
C SER A 162 -25.98 -0.38 3.56
N ALA A 163 -27.22 0.05 3.29
CA ALA A 163 -28.28 0.12 4.29
C ALA A 163 -28.54 -1.31 4.81
N GLY A 164 -27.94 -1.69 5.94
CA GLY A 164 -28.21 -3.00 6.56
C GLY A 164 -27.16 -3.57 7.49
N ALA A 165 -25.87 -3.23 7.33
CA ALA A 165 -24.84 -3.76 8.24
C ALA A 165 -24.66 -2.83 9.46
N THR A 166 -24.85 -3.34 10.66
CA THR A 166 -24.57 -2.65 11.92
C THR A 166 -23.14 -2.08 11.91
N SER A 167 -22.98 -0.85 12.39
CA SER A 167 -21.76 -0.01 12.31
C SER A 167 -20.48 -0.57 12.96
N VAL A 168 -20.54 -1.78 13.54
CA VAL A 168 -19.42 -2.42 14.23
C VAL A 168 -18.60 -3.33 13.30
N ASP A 169 -19.15 -3.73 12.15
CA ASP A 169 -18.56 -4.75 11.26
C ASP A 169 -17.81 -4.17 10.05
N ARG A 170 -17.59 -2.85 10.01
CA ARG A 170 -17.10 -2.13 8.82
C ARG A 170 -15.75 -1.45 8.94
N SER A 171 -15.14 -1.31 10.13
CA SER A 171 -13.73 -0.90 10.15
C SER A 171 -12.90 -2.14 9.83
N GLN A 172 -12.53 -2.27 8.55
CA GLN A 172 -11.38 -3.07 8.23
C GLN A 172 -10.19 -2.38 8.91
N ASP A 173 -9.86 -2.86 10.11
CA ASP A 173 -8.68 -2.44 10.85
C ASP A 173 -7.45 -2.79 9.98
N ARG A 174 -6.87 -1.76 9.35
CA ARG A 174 -5.75 -1.87 8.41
C ARG A 174 -4.52 -1.21 8.99
N LEU A 175 -3.40 -1.93 8.96
CA LEU A 175 -2.08 -1.36 9.25
C LEU A 175 -1.54 -0.68 7.99
N ASP A 176 -1.02 0.53 8.16
CA ASP A 176 -0.68 1.38 7.02
C ASP A 176 0.57 0.93 6.27
N VAL A 177 1.62 0.49 6.99
CA VAL A 177 2.92 0.12 6.41
C VAL A 177 3.53 -1.08 7.12
N VAL A 178 4.24 -1.91 6.37
CA VAL A 178 5.07 -3.00 6.88
C VAL A 178 6.48 -2.91 6.33
N THR A 179 7.46 -3.07 7.20
CA THR A 179 8.89 -2.98 6.87
C THR A 179 9.66 -4.21 7.33
N VAL A 180 10.82 -4.45 6.72
CA VAL A 180 11.85 -5.34 7.27
C VAL A 180 12.86 -4.56 8.10
N GLU A 181 13.32 -5.14 9.21
CA GLU A 181 14.37 -4.55 10.04
C GLU A 181 15.35 -5.57 10.56
N ASN A 182 16.62 -5.18 10.67
CA ASN A 182 17.62 -5.96 11.38
C ASN A 182 17.75 -5.46 12.83
N ARG A 183 17.60 -6.35 13.82
CA ARG A 183 17.90 -6.06 15.22
C ARG A 183 18.90 -7.08 15.74
N GLY A 184 20.14 -6.65 15.92
CA GLY A 184 21.20 -7.51 16.47
C GLY A 184 21.45 -8.76 15.63
N GLY A 185 21.35 -8.66 14.29
CA GLY A 185 21.53 -9.78 13.37
C GLY A 185 20.24 -10.58 13.08
N LYS A 186 19.13 -10.28 13.76
CA LYS A 186 17.84 -10.95 13.55
C LYS A 186 16.89 -10.10 12.71
N PRO A 187 16.31 -10.64 11.62
CA PRO A 187 15.33 -9.93 10.83
C PRO A 187 13.94 -9.95 11.50
N PHE A 188 13.27 -8.80 11.48
CA PHE A 188 11.90 -8.62 11.95
C PHE A 188 11.02 -8.04 10.83
N ILE A 189 9.83 -8.59 10.68
CA ILE A 189 8.72 -7.95 9.99
C ILE A 189 8.05 -7.02 10.98
N VAL A 190 7.95 -5.75 10.63
CA VAL A 190 7.43 -4.75 11.55
C VAL A 190 6.36 -3.87 10.95
N PHE A 191 5.33 -3.63 11.76
CA PHE A 191 4.10 -2.96 11.35
C PHE A 191 4.08 -1.54 11.87
N HIS A 192 3.44 -0.66 11.10
CA HIS A 192 3.31 0.74 11.44
C HIS A 192 1.88 1.20 11.19
N GLU A 193 1.35 1.93 12.17
CA GLU A 193 0.14 2.73 12.06
C GLU A 193 0.57 4.19 11.92
N ALA A 194 -0.01 4.91 10.99
CA ALA A 194 0.32 6.29 10.69
C ALA A 194 -0.88 7.18 10.99
N LYS A 195 -0.62 8.34 11.59
CA LYS A 195 -1.63 9.35 11.87
C LYS A 195 -1.12 10.71 11.46
N HIS A 196 -1.93 11.42 10.67
CA HIS A 196 -1.68 12.84 10.49
C HIS A 196 -1.88 13.55 11.84
N PHE A 197 -1.07 14.55 12.14
CA PHE A 197 -1.09 15.28 13.41
C PHE A 197 -2.48 15.85 13.74
N SER A 198 -3.25 16.22 12.72
CA SER A 198 -4.63 16.72 12.90
C SER A 198 -5.61 15.64 13.41
N ASN A 199 -5.28 14.36 13.30
CA ASN A 199 -6.16 13.24 13.59
C ASN A 199 -6.62 13.27 15.06
N PRO A 200 -7.95 13.30 15.32
CA PRO A 200 -8.48 13.37 16.68
C PRO A 200 -8.20 12.11 17.50
N ALA A 201 -7.94 10.94 16.89
CA ALA A 201 -7.66 9.70 17.62
C ALA A 201 -6.36 9.75 18.44
N LEU A 202 -5.45 10.67 18.09
CA LEU A 202 -4.25 10.97 18.87
C LEU A 202 -4.57 11.69 20.19
N ARG A 203 -5.82 12.14 20.38
CA ARG A 203 -6.23 13.04 21.45
C ARG A 203 -7.42 12.47 22.21
N ALA A 204 -7.38 12.59 23.52
CA ALA A 204 -8.54 12.36 24.38
C ALA A 204 -8.34 13.07 25.72
N LYS A 205 -9.45 13.34 26.44
CA LYS A 205 -9.38 13.74 27.86
C LYS A 205 -8.93 12.57 28.75
N GLY A 206 -9.31 11.34 28.39
CA GLY A 206 -8.82 10.09 28.95
C GLY A 206 -7.84 9.40 27.99
N GLU A 207 -8.00 8.10 27.81
CA GLU A 207 -7.17 7.29 26.92
C GLU A 207 -7.40 7.64 25.43
N PRO A 208 -6.35 7.99 24.66
CA PRO A 208 -6.47 8.23 23.22
C PRO A 208 -6.97 7.00 22.44
N ALA A 209 -7.91 7.19 21.53
CA ALA A 209 -8.54 6.10 20.78
C ALA A 209 -7.56 5.27 19.93
N VAL A 210 -6.44 5.88 19.51
CA VAL A 210 -5.37 5.16 18.79
C VAL A 210 -4.76 4.02 19.63
N LEU A 211 -4.74 4.11 20.96
CA LEU A 211 -4.16 3.07 21.81
C LEU A 211 -5.00 1.79 21.77
N ALA A 212 -6.33 1.92 21.82
CA ALA A 212 -7.22 0.78 21.67
C ALA A 212 -7.04 0.08 20.33
N GLN A 213 -6.75 0.84 19.27
CA GLN A 213 -6.44 0.30 17.94
C GLN A 213 -5.11 -0.47 17.94
N ILE A 214 -4.05 0.10 18.52
CA ILE A 214 -2.76 -0.58 18.68
C ILE A 214 -2.90 -1.90 19.45
N VAL A 215 -3.64 -1.91 20.57
CA VAL A 215 -3.85 -3.12 21.37
C VAL A 215 -4.54 -4.23 20.55
N ARG A 216 -5.55 -3.90 19.74
CA ARG A 216 -6.20 -4.86 18.85
C ARG A 216 -5.23 -5.43 17.82
N TYR A 217 -4.38 -4.58 17.24
CA TYR A 217 -3.35 -5.03 16.31
C TYR A 217 -2.36 -5.98 16.97
N GLN A 218 -1.86 -5.64 18.15
CA GLN A 218 -0.93 -6.50 18.89
C GLN A 218 -1.52 -7.90 19.15
N ALA A 219 -2.80 -7.96 19.56
CA ALA A 219 -3.49 -9.24 19.76
C ALA A 219 -3.58 -10.04 18.45
N THR A 220 -3.97 -9.38 17.36
CA THR A 220 -4.15 -10.02 16.05
C THR A 220 -2.83 -10.50 15.45
N LEU A 221 -1.76 -9.71 15.56
CA LEU A 221 -0.42 -10.08 15.10
C LEU A 221 0.12 -11.30 15.85
N ARG A 222 -0.06 -11.37 17.17
CA ARG A 222 0.33 -12.55 17.98
C ARG A 222 -0.49 -13.78 17.61
N GLN A 223 -1.80 -13.62 17.41
CA GLN A 223 -2.69 -14.71 17.04
C GLN A 223 -2.34 -15.33 15.69
N HIS A 224 -1.86 -14.52 14.73
CA HIS A 224 -1.60 -14.95 13.35
C HIS A 224 -0.11 -14.98 12.97
N ASP A 225 0.81 -15.01 13.95
CA ASP A 225 2.27 -14.98 13.72
C ASP A 225 2.71 -15.99 12.65
N ALA A 226 2.33 -17.27 12.78
CA ALA A 226 2.77 -18.32 11.86
C ALA A 226 2.31 -18.07 10.41
N THR A 227 1.05 -17.66 10.22
CA THR A 227 0.50 -17.34 8.90
C THR A 227 1.16 -16.09 8.30
N LEU A 228 1.40 -15.06 9.12
CA LEU A 228 2.07 -13.84 8.69
C LEU A 228 3.52 -14.11 8.26
N ARG A 229 4.25 -15.00 8.95
CA ARG A 229 5.60 -15.40 8.51
C ARG A 229 5.60 -16.01 7.12
N GLN A 230 4.70 -16.96 6.87
CA GLN A 230 4.58 -17.61 5.56
C GLN A 230 4.20 -16.60 4.48
N ARG A 231 3.26 -15.69 4.78
CA ARG A 231 2.90 -14.58 3.89
C ARG A 231 4.09 -13.71 3.54
N TYR A 232 4.86 -13.26 4.52
CA TYR A 232 5.95 -12.32 4.23
C TYR A 232 7.13 -12.95 3.51
N VAL A 233 7.33 -14.27 3.60
CA VAL A 233 8.24 -14.97 2.68
C VAL A 233 7.74 -14.86 1.23
N ALA A 234 6.47 -15.17 0.97
CA ALA A 234 5.88 -15.08 -0.37
C ALA A 234 5.87 -13.63 -0.92
N VAL A 235 5.59 -12.65 -0.07
CA VAL A 235 5.68 -11.21 -0.41
C VAL A 235 7.11 -10.86 -0.81
N CYS A 236 8.12 -11.23 -0.02
CA CYS A 236 9.52 -10.95 -0.36
C CYS A 236 9.94 -11.59 -1.68
N GLN A 237 9.53 -12.84 -1.95
CA GLN A 237 9.80 -13.52 -3.23
C GLN A 237 9.22 -12.77 -4.42
N ALA A 238 7.94 -12.38 -4.35
CA ALA A 238 7.28 -11.61 -5.40
C ALA A 238 7.92 -10.22 -5.56
N LEU A 239 8.29 -9.52 -4.48
CA LEU A 239 8.95 -8.22 -4.54
C LEU A 239 10.32 -8.29 -5.21
N VAL A 240 11.12 -9.33 -4.95
CA VAL A 240 12.38 -9.55 -5.66
C VAL A 240 12.13 -9.71 -7.16
N ARG A 241 11.15 -10.53 -7.55
CA ARG A 241 10.78 -10.74 -8.96
C ARG A 241 10.31 -9.44 -9.62
N LEU A 242 9.45 -8.67 -8.95
CA LEU A 242 8.96 -7.36 -9.41
C LEU A 242 10.11 -6.35 -9.57
N HIS A 243 11.06 -6.33 -8.64
CA HIS A 243 12.24 -5.47 -8.75
C HIS A 243 13.10 -5.85 -9.97
N THR A 244 13.31 -7.14 -10.23
CA THR A 244 13.99 -7.59 -11.46
C THR A 244 13.28 -7.09 -12.72
N MET A 245 11.94 -7.18 -12.78
CA MET A 245 11.16 -6.66 -13.91
C MET A 245 11.35 -5.15 -14.08
N ARG A 246 11.27 -4.37 -12.99
CA ARG A 246 11.48 -2.91 -13.03
C ARG A 246 12.87 -2.56 -13.55
N THR A 247 13.90 -3.23 -13.06
CA THR A 247 15.28 -3.03 -13.50
C THR A 247 15.45 -3.32 -14.99
N ALA A 248 14.91 -4.43 -15.49
CA ALA A 248 14.96 -4.78 -16.91
C ALA A 248 14.22 -3.76 -17.80
N VAL A 249 13.04 -3.33 -17.38
CA VAL A 249 12.25 -2.32 -18.12
C VAL A 249 12.97 -0.98 -18.17
N ARG A 250 13.55 -0.52 -17.05
CA ARG A 250 14.28 0.75 -16.96
C ARG A 250 15.60 0.73 -17.71
N ALA A 251 16.30 -0.41 -17.79
CA ALA A 251 17.50 -0.54 -18.60
C ALA A 251 17.24 -0.35 -20.10
N ALA A 252 16.00 -0.58 -20.56
CA ALA A 252 15.59 -0.45 -21.95
C ALA A 252 15.12 0.97 -22.33
N VAL A 253 15.13 1.93 -21.40
CA VAL A 253 14.71 3.32 -21.66
C VAL A 253 15.69 4.32 -21.01
N PRO A 254 15.84 5.54 -21.57
CA PRO A 254 16.58 6.59 -20.89
C PRO A 254 15.83 6.99 -19.61
N VAL A 255 16.40 6.68 -18.44
CA VAL A 255 15.88 7.10 -17.14
C VAL A 255 16.90 8.00 -16.44
N THR A 256 16.40 9.05 -15.80
CA THR A 256 17.23 10.11 -15.20
C THR A 256 17.86 9.68 -13.87
N GLU A 257 17.20 8.80 -13.13
CA GLU A 257 17.61 8.38 -11.78
C GLU A 257 17.65 6.85 -11.66
N PRO A 258 18.63 6.27 -10.95
CA PRO A 258 18.69 4.83 -10.71
C PRO A 258 17.51 4.38 -9.86
N LEU A 259 17.05 3.15 -10.10
CA LEU A 259 16.00 2.55 -9.28
C LEU A 259 16.57 2.23 -7.90
N GLN A 260 15.88 2.65 -6.84
CA GLN A 260 16.27 2.29 -5.49
C GLN A 260 16.21 0.77 -5.32
N ALA A 261 17.32 0.17 -4.88
CA ALA A 261 17.38 -1.25 -4.57
C ALA A 261 16.56 -1.55 -3.30
N PRO A 262 15.83 -2.67 -3.23
CA PRO A 262 15.23 -3.16 -2.00
C PRO A 262 16.32 -3.44 -0.95
N ASP A 263 15.95 -3.39 0.32
CA ASP A 263 16.84 -3.75 1.42
C ASP A 263 17.35 -5.20 1.24
N PRO A 264 18.64 -5.49 1.45
CA PRO A 264 19.20 -6.85 1.29
C PRO A 264 18.47 -7.92 2.12
N LEU A 265 17.86 -7.57 3.25
CA LEU A 265 17.05 -8.50 4.02
C LEU A 265 15.87 -9.08 3.23
N ILE A 266 15.29 -8.31 2.31
CA ILE A 266 14.17 -8.77 1.47
C ILE A 266 14.62 -9.95 0.61
N ALA A 267 15.81 -9.85 0.00
CA ALA A 267 16.38 -10.93 -0.79
C ALA A 267 16.76 -12.14 0.07
N ALA A 268 17.38 -11.92 1.24
CA ALA A 268 17.75 -12.99 2.16
C ALA A 268 16.52 -13.76 2.69
N ILE A 269 15.42 -13.06 3.01
CA ILE A 269 14.15 -13.69 3.41
C ILE A 269 13.55 -14.46 2.24
N ALA A 270 13.52 -13.87 1.04
CA ALA A 270 12.97 -14.51 -0.16
C ALA A 270 13.68 -15.83 -0.51
N ALA A 271 15.01 -15.85 -0.36
CA ALA A 271 15.86 -17.01 -0.59
C ALA A 271 15.82 -18.05 0.55
N GLY A 272 15.21 -17.73 1.69
CA GLY A 272 15.17 -18.59 2.87
C GLY A 272 16.50 -18.67 3.62
N GLU A 273 17.44 -17.76 3.36
CA GLU A 273 18.74 -17.67 4.04
C GLU A 273 18.58 -17.22 5.49
N VAL A 274 17.56 -16.41 5.75
CA VAL A 274 17.19 -15.95 7.09
C VAL A 274 15.69 -16.10 7.32
N GLN A 275 15.31 -16.35 8.57
CA GLN A 275 13.90 -16.41 8.98
C GLN A 275 13.52 -15.15 9.75
N ALA A 276 12.57 -14.39 9.21
CA ALA A 276 12.06 -13.18 9.86
C ALA A 276 11.07 -13.51 10.98
N GLU A 277 11.18 -12.75 12.07
CA GLU A 277 10.21 -12.77 13.18
C GLU A 277 9.14 -11.70 13.01
N ILE A 278 7.89 -12.00 13.37
CA ILE A 278 6.84 -10.96 13.43
C ILE A 278 7.09 -10.15 14.71
N ASP A 279 7.29 -8.85 14.56
CA ASP A 279 7.25 -7.94 15.71
C ASP A 279 5.77 -7.68 16.04
N PRO A 280 5.27 -8.14 17.20
CA PRO A 280 3.86 -7.99 17.56
C PRO A 280 3.53 -6.56 18.02
N ASP A 281 4.49 -5.65 18.09
CA ASP A 281 4.31 -4.30 18.63
C ASP A 281 4.42 -3.23 17.51
N PRO A 282 3.28 -2.82 16.91
CA PRO A 282 3.27 -1.79 15.88
C PRO A 282 3.84 -0.46 16.37
N ARG A 283 4.46 0.29 15.46
CA ARG A 283 4.88 1.67 15.74
C ARG A 283 3.79 2.64 15.34
N LEU A 284 3.63 3.68 16.14
CA LEU A 284 2.83 4.82 15.75
C LEU A 284 3.72 5.86 15.06
N ILE A 285 3.39 6.20 13.82
CA ILE A 285 4.00 7.29 13.08
C ILE A 285 3.06 8.48 13.17
N VAL A 286 3.57 9.63 13.64
CA VAL A 286 2.82 10.88 13.63
C VAL A 286 3.51 11.90 12.75
N PHE A 287 2.78 12.53 11.83
CA PHE A 287 3.37 13.44 10.86
C PHE A 287 2.51 14.64 10.51
N GLY A 288 3.08 15.61 9.79
CA GLY A 288 2.34 16.77 9.28
C GLY A 288 2.16 17.88 10.32
N PHE A 289 3.17 18.10 11.16
CA PHE A 289 3.25 19.21 12.10
C PHE A 289 4.44 20.13 11.80
N ASP A 290 4.30 21.42 12.11
CA ASP A 290 5.40 22.40 12.06
C ASP A 290 6.21 22.42 13.37
N GLY A 291 7.22 23.29 13.46
CA GLY A 291 8.11 23.41 14.63
C GLY A 291 7.37 23.80 15.91
N ASP A 292 6.48 24.81 15.82
CA ASP A 292 5.71 25.29 16.97
C ASP A 292 4.72 24.22 17.46
N GLN A 293 4.12 23.48 16.53
CA GLN A 293 3.25 22.35 16.84
C GLN A 293 4.00 21.18 17.46
N ARG A 294 5.24 20.91 17.00
CA ARG A 294 6.13 19.89 17.57
C ARG A 294 6.42 20.19 19.04
N ASP A 295 6.98 21.37 19.30
CA ASP A 295 7.50 21.78 20.62
C ASP A 295 6.37 22.19 21.59
N GLY A 296 5.15 22.34 21.07
CA GLY A 296 3.96 22.65 21.87
C GLY A 296 3.03 21.46 22.02
N ARG A 297 2.04 21.38 21.12
CA ARG A 297 0.91 20.45 21.27
C ARG A 297 1.33 19.00 21.17
N TRP A 298 2.21 18.67 20.22
CA TRP A 298 2.62 17.29 19.99
C TRP A 298 3.37 16.70 21.17
N GLU A 299 4.31 17.43 21.78
CA GLU A 299 5.00 16.94 22.98
C GLU A 299 4.05 16.55 24.11
N ARG A 300 3.01 17.36 24.35
CA ARG A 300 1.97 17.05 25.34
C ARG A 300 1.17 15.80 24.98
N ASP A 301 0.73 15.67 23.73
CA ASP A 301 -0.05 14.53 23.27
C ASP A 301 0.80 13.24 23.30
N ALA A 302 2.07 13.32 22.88
CA ALA A 302 3.04 12.23 22.94
C ALA A 302 3.35 11.79 24.38
N LYS A 303 3.48 12.75 25.32
CA LYS A 303 3.63 12.44 26.75
C LYS A 303 2.42 11.63 27.25
N ARG A 304 1.20 12.07 26.93
CA ARG A 304 -0.03 11.36 27.33
C ARG A 304 -0.11 9.94 26.75
N LEU A 305 0.27 9.76 25.49
CA LEU A 305 0.33 8.44 24.86
C LEU A 305 1.30 7.51 25.61
N ARG A 306 2.49 8.01 25.98
CA ARG A 306 3.49 7.25 26.75
C ARG A 306 3.07 6.99 28.19
N GLU A 307 2.31 7.89 28.82
CA GLU A 307 1.75 7.66 30.17
C GLU A 307 0.79 6.47 30.18
N HIS A 308 -0.04 6.32 29.15
CA HIS A 308 -0.98 5.20 29.03
C HIS A 308 -0.32 3.93 28.49
N GLN A 309 0.63 4.05 27.56
CA GLN A 309 1.35 2.92 26.98
C GLN A 309 2.86 3.21 26.89
N PRO A 310 3.63 2.98 27.97
CA PRO A 310 5.07 3.30 28.01
C PRO A 310 5.92 2.56 26.97
N ALA A 311 5.47 1.36 26.57
CA ALA A 311 6.15 0.54 25.58
C ALA A 311 5.85 0.95 24.12
N LEU A 312 4.92 1.88 23.89
CA LEU A 312 4.56 2.30 22.53
C LEU A 312 5.73 3.03 21.87
N LYS A 313 6.21 2.47 20.77
CA LYS A 313 7.22 3.09 19.92
C LYS A 313 6.56 4.13 19.03
N ILE A 314 6.87 5.40 19.28
CA ILE A 314 6.34 6.54 18.51
C ILE A 314 7.48 7.14 17.68
N LYS A 315 7.31 7.19 16.36
CA LYS A 315 8.17 7.97 15.45
C LYS A 315 7.41 9.21 14.99
N ALA A 316 8.02 10.38 15.05
CA ALA A 316 7.36 11.63 14.70
C ALA A 316 8.16 12.40 13.65
N ILE A 317 7.48 12.95 12.64
CA ILE A 317 8.13 13.71 11.59
C ILE A 317 7.26 14.84 11.03
N GLY A 318 7.79 16.07 11.04
CA GLY A 318 7.04 17.24 10.56
C GLY A 318 6.78 17.19 9.06
N ASN A 319 7.85 17.11 8.25
CA ASN A 319 7.77 17.07 6.78
C ASN A 319 8.23 15.71 6.25
N THR A 320 7.33 15.00 5.57
CA THR A 320 7.60 13.67 5.03
C THR A 320 8.36 13.68 3.71
N ARG A 321 8.36 14.79 2.97
CA ARG A 321 9.01 14.87 1.65
C ARG A 321 10.54 14.85 1.71
N SER A 322 11.12 15.25 2.84
CA SER A 322 12.57 15.33 3.05
C SER A 322 13.16 14.05 3.66
N ALA A 323 12.34 13.04 3.95
CA ALA A 323 12.71 11.92 4.82
C ALA A 323 12.88 10.61 4.06
N ARG A 324 13.77 10.64 3.07
CA ARG A 324 14.31 9.42 2.46
C ARG A 324 15.01 8.66 3.59
N GLU A 325 14.66 7.40 3.84
CA GLU A 325 15.15 6.56 4.97
C GLU A 325 14.50 6.76 6.36
N PHE A 326 13.25 7.23 6.43
CA PHE A 326 12.55 7.33 7.72
C PHE A 326 12.32 5.99 8.44
N PHE A 327 12.10 4.92 7.68
CA PHE A 327 11.72 3.61 8.20
C PHE A 327 12.91 2.84 8.80
#